data_AF-A0A7S0T8J3-F1
#
_entry.id   AF-A0A7S0T8J3-F1
#
_cell.length_a   1.000
_cell.length_b   1.000
_cell.length_c   1.000
_cell.angle_alpha   90.00
_cell.angle_beta   90.00
_cell.angle_gamma   90.00
#
_symmetry.space_group_name_H-M   'P 1'
#
loop_
_entity.id
_entity.type
_entity.pdbx_description
1 polymer ?
#
loop_
_entity_poly.entity_id
_entity_poly.type
_entity_poly.pdbx_seq_one_letter_code
_entity_poly.pdbx_strand_id
1 'polypeptide(L)'
;GANEPNVYISSHVTLLKLVEGDLDFVKRAITEGDKEALEALRAPDPSVSAAFHYVASRYYKVREQYGEFYKSGMLYLAYVSCEMLPMETRAALSVDLCLAALLGGNVYNFAELLAHPIVESLNDGPFVWLMDVVKAFNEGDLHEYDQLCVKHAAALNAQPALVANERKLREKITILSLLQIIF
;
A
#
# COMPACT_ATOMS: atom_id res chain seq x y z
N GLY A 1 -21.84 6.61 17.39
CA GLY A 1 -22.87 6.48 18.45
C GLY A 1 -22.69 5.18 19.21
N ALA A 2 -23.70 4.30 19.25
CA ALA A 2 -23.64 3.08 20.08
C ALA A 2 -22.80 1.92 19.49
N ASN A 3 -22.65 1.82 18.17
CA ASN A 3 -21.95 0.70 17.52
C ASN A 3 -20.46 0.95 17.26
N GLU A 4 -20.00 2.17 17.49
CA GLU A 4 -18.65 2.60 17.12
C GLU A 4 -17.55 1.96 17.98
N PRO A 5 -17.71 1.84 19.32
CA PRO A 5 -16.81 1.00 20.12
C PRO A 5 -16.80 -0.47 19.70
N ASN A 6 -17.94 -1.00 19.24
CA ASN A 6 -18.02 -2.39 18.78
C ASN A 6 -17.19 -2.60 17.50
N VAL A 7 -17.26 -1.69 16.53
CA VAL A 7 -16.44 -1.75 15.31
C VAL A 7 -14.95 -1.64 15.64
N TYR A 8 -14.58 -0.75 16.56
CA TYR A 8 -13.21 -0.59 17.00
C TYR A 8 -12.66 -1.87 17.67
N ILE A 9 -13.41 -2.44 18.62
CA ILE A 9 -13.03 -3.67 19.30
C ILE A 9 -13.00 -4.84 18.31
N SER A 10 -13.98 -4.95 17.42
CA SER A 10 -14.04 -6.01 16.41
C SER A 10 -12.81 -5.97 15.51
N SER A 11 -12.39 -4.78 15.06
CA SER A 11 -11.14 -4.61 14.29
C SER A 11 -9.92 -5.15 15.04
N HIS A 12 -9.81 -4.91 16.35
CA HIS A 12 -8.72 -5.45 17.16
C HIS A 12 -8.81 -6.97 17.35
N VAL A 13 -10.02 -7.53 17.49
CA VAL A 13 -10.22 -8.98 17.50
C VAL A 13 -9.80 -9.59 16.17
N THR A 14 -10.17 -8.96 15.05
CA THR A 14 -9.75 -9.37 13.71
C THR A 14 -8.23 -9.31 13.54
N LEU A 15 -7.56 -8.30 14.12
CA LEU A 15 -6.10 -8.24 14.13
C LEU A 15 -5.48 -9.43 14.89
N LEU A 16 -6.02 -9.79 16.06
CA LEU A 16 -5.56 -10.95 16.82
C LEU A 16 -5.74 -12.25 16.03
N LYS A 17 -6.90 -12.41 15.36
CA LYS A 17 -7.18 -13.56 14.49
C LYS A 17 -6.22 -13.64 13.30
N LEU A 18 -5.81 -12.50 12.75
CA LEU A 18 -4.77 -12.43 11.73
C LEU A 18 -3.42 -12.93 12.26
N VAL A 19 -3.04 -12.56 13.48
CA VAL A 19 -1.80 -13.02 14.14
C VAL A 19 -1.87 -14.53 14.44
N GLU A 20 -3.03 -15.05 14.81
CA GLU A 20 -3.26 -16.50 14.99
C GLU A 20 -3.25 -17.29 13.67
N GLY A 21 -3.34 -16.60 12.52
CA GLY A 21 -3.37 -17.22 11.20
C GLY A 21 -4.75 -17.63 10.70
N ASP A 22 -5.84 -17.20 11.36
CA ASP A 22 -7.22 -17.46 10.93
C ASP A 22 -7.63 -16.51 9.80
N LEU A 23 -7.08 -16.76 8.61
CA LEU A 23 -7.29 -15.90 7.44
C LEU A 23 -8.74 -15.93 6.94
N ASP A 24 -9.48 -17.02 7.17
CA ASP A 24 -10.89 -17.13 6.75
C ASP A 24 -11.82 -16.27 7.62
N PHE A 25 -11.55 -16.20 8.92
CA PHE A 25 -12.23 -15.24 9.79
C PHE A 25 -11.92 -13.81 9.35
N VAL A 26 -10.64 -13.48 9.18
CA VAL A 26 -10.21 -12.13 8.83
C VAL A 26 -10.81 -11.68 7.51
N LYS A 27 -10.78 -12.55 6.49
CA LYS A 27 -11.40 -12.27 5.19
C LYS A 27 -12.86 -11.87 5.34
N ARG A 28 -13.66 -12.69 6.04
CA ARG A 28 -15.09 -12.40 6.25
C ARG A 28 -15.30 -11.08 7.00
N ALA A 29 -14.51 -10.84 8.04
CA ALA A 29 -14.60 -9.61 8.82
C ALA A 29 -14.34 -8.36 7.94
N ILE A 30 -13.29 -8.35 7.12
CA ILE A 30 -12.93 -7.17 6.32
C ILE A 30 -13.74 -6.99 5.04
N THR A 31 -14.44 -8.01 4.54
CA THR A 31 -15.27 -7.91 3.33
C THR A 31 -16.74 -7.67 3.63
N GLU A 32 -17.21 -8.15 4.78
CA GLU A 32 -18.62 -8.13 5.19
C GLU A 32 -18.69 -7.50 6.59
N GLY A 33 -18.66 -8.30 7.66
CA GLY A 33 -19.03 -7.89 9.03
C GLY A 33 -18.51 -6.53 9.51
N ASP A 34 -17.19 -6.37 9.67
CA ASP A 34 -16.60 -5.12 10.19
C ASP A 34 -16.74 -3.98 9.17
N LYS A 35 -16.73 -4.31 7.88
CA LYS A 35 -16.84 -3.34 6.78
C LYS A 35 -18.24 -2.74 6.72
N GLU A 36 -19.28 -3.57 6.68
CA GLU A 36 -20.68 -3.14 6.68
C GLU A 36 -21.00 -2.34 7.95
N ALA A 37 -20.47 -2.78 9.10
CA ALA A 37 -20.63 -2.07 10.35
C ALA A 37 -19.96 -0.68 10.33
N LEU A 38 -18.79 -0.55 9.70
CA LEU A 38 -18.12 0.74 9.49
C LEU A 38 -18.89 1.64 8.52
N GLU A 39 -19.33 1.11 7.38
CA GLU A 39 -20.08 1.84 6.34
C GLU A 39 -21.46 2.33 6.83
N ALA A 40 -22.06 1.64 7.80
CA ALA A 40 -23.29 2.06 8.45
C ALA A 40 -23.11 3.28 9.39
N LEU A 41 -21.88 3.65 9.75
CA LEU A 41 -21.59 4.82 10.58
C LEU A 41 -21.59 6.08 9.71
N ARG A 42 -22.40 7.09 10.08
CA ARG A 42 -22.50 8.35 9.31
C ARG A 42 -21.22 9.20 9.33
N ALA A 43 -20.48 9.15 10.43
CA ALA A 43 -19.25 9.91 10.65
C ALA A 43 -18.46 9.21 11.77
N PRO A 44 -17.81 8.07 11.47
CA PRO A 44 -16.99 7.38 12.46
C PRO A 44 -15.81 8.27 12.88
N ASP A 45 -15.39 8.13 14.13
CA ASP A 45 -14.14 8.69 14.60
C ASP A 45 -12.96 8.18 13.74
N PRO A 46 -11.99 9.04 13.37
CA PRO A 46 -10.85 8.65 12.55
C PRO A 46 -10.11 7.40 13.06
N SER A 47 -10.04 7.20 14.39
CA SER A 47 -9.37 6.04 14.98
C SER A 47 -10.06 4.70 14.64
N VAL A 48 -11.38 4.72 14.43
CA VAL A 48 -12.17 3.53 14.07
C VAL A 48 -11.90 3.14 12.62
N SER A 49 -11.95 4.11 11.71
CA SER A 49 -11.60 3.90 10.30
C SER A 49 -10.13 3.49 10.15
N ALA A 50 -9.23 4.13 10.91
CA ALA A 50 -7.81 3.76 10.93
C ALA A 50 -7.61 2.31 11.38
N ALA A 51 -8.25 1.88 12.47
CA ALA A 51 -8.12 0.50 12.97
C ALA A 51 -8.59 -0.52 11.93
N PHE A 52 -9.73 -0.28 11.29
CA PHE A 52 -10.24 -1.15 10.23
C PHE A 52 -9.30 -1.23 9.02
N HIS A 53 -8.90 -0.07 8.48
CA HIS A 53 -8.02 -0.02 7.30
C HIS A 53 -6.62 -0.57 7.58
N TYR A 54 -6.12 -0.42 8.81
CA TYR A 54 -4.88 -1.06 9.24
C TYR A 54 -4.99 -2.58 9.12
N VAL A 55 -6.03 -3.19 9.70
CA VAL A 55 -6.21 -4.65 9.69
C VAL A 55 -6.44 -5.18 8.27
N ALA A 56 -7.26 -4.48 7.48
CA ALA A 56 -7.47 -4.81 6.08
C ALA A 56 -6.14 -4.78 5.30
N SER A 57 -5.33 -3.74 5.47
CA SER A 57 -4.00 -3.67 4.83
C SER A 57 -3.13 -4.85 5.25
N ARG A 58 -3.05 -5.19 6.54
CA ARG A 58 -2.23 -6.31 7.02
C ARG A 58 -2.66 -7.64 6.43
N TYR A 59 -3.97 -7.89 6.32
CA TYR A 59 -4.50 -9.07 5.64
C TYR A 59 -4.09 -9.12 4.17
N TYR A 60 -4.29 -8.03 3.43
CA TYR A 60 -3.94 -7.97 2.01
C TYR A 60 -2.44 -8.12 1.77
N LYS A 61 -1.60 -7.65 2.70
CA LYS A 61 -0.14 -7.88 2.67
C LYS A 61 0.18 -9.37 2.76
N VAL A 62 -0.39 -10.07 3.74
CA VAL A 62 -0.17 -11.52 3.95
C VAL A 62 -0.67 -12.35 2.75
N ARG A 63 -1.74 -11.89 2.09
CA ARG A 63 -2.31 -12.52 0.90
C ARG A 63 -1.64 -12.14 -0.42
N GLU A 64 -0.59 -11.30 -0.38
CA GLU A 64 0.08 -10.74 -1.56
C GLU A 64 -0.88 -10.03 -2.54
N GLN A 65 -1.95 -9.44 -2.00
CA GLN A 65 -2.93 -8.68 -2.76
C GLN A 65 -2.51 -7.21 -2.83
N TYR A 66 -1.44 -6.94 -3.58
CA TYR A 66 -0.76 -5.64 -3.63
C TYR A 66 -1.70 -4.45 -3.89
N GLY A 67 -2.63 -4.56 -4.82
CA GLY A 67 -3.56 -3.46 -5.13
C GLY A 67 -4.49 -3.10 -3.98
N GLU A 68 -5.04 -4.10 -3.28
CA GLU A 68 -5.94 -3.88 -2.14
C GLU A 68 -5.15 -3.47 -0.88
N PHE A 69 -3.92 -3.97 -0.74
CA PHE A 69 -2.98 -3.48 0.26
C PHE A 69 -2.71 -1.98 0.08
N TYR A 70 -2.37 -1.55 -1.14
CA TYR A 70 -2.09 -0.15 -1.46
C TYR A 70 -3.29 0.74 -1.09
N LYS A 71 -4.49 0.39 -1.58
CA LYS A 71 -5.71 1.16 -1.28
C LYS A 71 -5.98 1.24 0.22
N SER A 72 -5.93 0.12 0.93
CA SER A 72 -6.20 0.08 2.37
C SER A 72 -5.14 0.83 3.17
N GLY A 73 -3.87 0.76 2.75
CA GLY A 73 -2.77 1.47 3.38
C GLY A 73 -2.85 2.98 3.18
N MET A 74 -3.24 3.46 1.99
CA MET A 74 -3.49 4.88 1.74
C MET A 74 -4.69 5.39 2.56
N LEU A 75 -5.78 4.61 2.64
CA LEU A 75 -6.92 4.95 3.50
C LEU A 75 -6.54 5.00 4.99
N TYR A 76 -5.68 4.09 5.45
CA TYR A 76 -5.13 4.17 6.81
C TYR A 76 -4.36 5.48 7.05
N LEU A 77 -3.51 5.88 6.11
CA LEU A 77 -2.73 7.12 6.18
C LEU A 77 -3.61 8.38 6.09
N ALA A 78 -4.80 8.30 5.50
CA ALA A 78 -5.78 9.39 5.52
C ALA A 78 -6.32 9.71 6.92
N TYR A 79 -6.28 8.74 7.84
CA TYR A 79 -6.77 8.88 9.22
C TYR A 79 -5.66 8.95 10.28
N VAL A 80 -4.43 8.56 9.95
CA VAL A 80 -3.29 8.56 10.87
C VAL A 80 -2.16 9.43 10.32
N SER A 81 -1.81 10.48 11.06
CA SER A 81 -0.64 11.29 10.72
C SER A 81 0.63 10.44 10.78
N CYS A 82 1.42 10.47 9.71
CA CYS A 82 2.68 9.75 9.65
C CYS A 82 3.69 10.20 10.72
N GLU A 83 3.58 11.42 11.25
CA GLU A 83 4.43 11.93 12.33
C GLU A 83 4.23 11.18 13.65
N MET A 84 3.05 10.57 13.84
CA MET A 84 2.73 9.76 15.02
C MET A 84 3.32 8.36 14.95
N LEU A 85 3.80 7.93 13.78
CA LEU A 85 4.38 6.62 13.58
C LEU A 85 5.88 6.61 13.92
N PRO A 86 6.40 5.56 14.57
CA PRO A 86 7.84 5.39 14.75
C PRO A 86 8.57 5.42 13.40
N MET A 87 9.78 5.99 13.37
CA MET A 87 10.57 6.16 12.15
C MET A 87 10.76 4.85 11.37
N GLU A 88 11.06 3.75 12.08
CA GLU A 88 11.21 2.42 11.48
C GLU A 88 9.90 1.92 10.84
N THR A 89 8.76 2.18 11.50
CA THR A 89 7.43 1.82 10.97
C THR A 89 7.08 2.65 9.74
N ARG A 90 7.43 3.94 9.73
CA ARG A 90 7.25 4.82 8.57
C ARG A 90 8.03 4.29 7.37
N ALA A 91 9.31 4.00 7.55
CA ALA A 91 10.17 3.51 6.48
C ALA A 91 9.66 2.16 5.94
N ALA A 92 9.34 1.21 6.83
CA ALA A 92 8.80 -0.08 6.43
C ALA A 92 7.48 0.04 5.64
N LEU A 93 6.54 0.84 6.15
CA LEU A 93 5.25 1.09 5.48
C LEU A 93 5.44 1.78 4.14
N SER A 94 6.37 2.74 4.04
CA SER A 94 6.67 3.42 2.78
C SER A 94 7.23 2.45 1.74
N VAL A 95 8.16 1.57 2.12
CA VAL A 95 8.68 0.53 1.20
C VAL A 95 7.54 -0.38 0.72
N ASP A 96 6.70 -0.85 1.65
CA ASP A 96 5.58 -1.72 1.31
C ASP A 96 4.60 -1.05 0.35
N LEU A 97 4.26 0.23 0.58
CA LEU A 97 3.35 0.99 -0.28
C LEU A 97 3.94 1.23 -1.66
N CYS A 98 5.22 1.58 -1.76
CA CYS A 98 5.90 1.73 -3.05
C CYS A 98 5.91 0.41 -3.84
N LEU A 99 6.26 -0.70 -3.21
CA LEU A 99 6.23 -2.03 -3.84
C LEU A 99 4.81 -2.40 -4.28
N ALA A 100 3.82 -2.14 -3.43
CA ALA A 100 2.43 -2.44 -3.73
C ALA A 100 1.87 -1.56 -4.85
N ALA A 101 2.29 -0.29 -4.93
CA ALA A 101 1.94 0.60 -6.02
C ALA A 101 2.49 0.07 -7.35
N LEU A 102 3.73 -0.43 -7.38
CA LEU A 102 4.34 -1.03 -8.56
C LEU A 102 3.66 -2.35 -8.96
N LEU A 103 3.50 -3.28 -8.00
CA LEU A 103 3.00 -4.63 -8.23
C LEU A 103 1.47 -4.73 -8.34
N GLY A 104 0.74 -3.72 -7.87
CA GLY A 104 -0.72 -3.68 -7.90
C GLY A 104 -1.25 -3.52 -9.32
N GLY A 105 -1.87 -4.55 -9.89
CA GLY A 105 -2.38 -4.52 -11.27
C GLY A 105 -3.47 -3.47 -11.53
N ASN A 106 -4.11 -2.96 -10.48
CA ASN A 106 -5.19 -1.97 -10.55
C ASN A 106 -4.74 -0.57 -10.04
N VAL A 107 -3.44 -0.34 -9.89
CA VAL A 107 -2.89 0.92 -9.37
C VAL A 107 -2.10 1.62 -10.48
N TYR A 108 -2.63 2.72 -11.02
CA TYR A 108 -1.98 3.51 -12.08
C TYR A 108 -1.76 4.98 -11.71
N ASN A 109 -2.27 5.40 -10.55
CA ASN A 109 -2.07 6.75 -10.03
C ASN A 109 -1.11 6.68 -8.84
N PHE A 110 0.11 7.19 -9.04
CA PHE A 110 1.16 7.23 -8.04
C PHE A 110 1.28 8.60 -7.37
N ALA A 111 0.61 9.64 -7.92
CA ALA A 111 0.74 11.01 -7.46
C ALA A 111 0.31 11.18 -6.00
N GLU A 112 -0.73 10.46 -5.58
CA GLU A 112 -1.20 10.47 -4.19
C GLU A 112 -0.12 9.94 -3.23
N LEU A 113 0.53 8.82 -3.56
CA LEU A 113 1.63 8.26 -2.77
C LEU A 113 2.84 9.21 -2.77
N LEU A 114 3.24 9.69 -3.94
CA LEU A 114 4.42 10.56 -4.10
C LEU A 114 4.27 11.91 -3.40
N ALA A 115 3.04 12.42 -3.27
CA ALA A 115 2.76 13.65 -2.53
C ALA A 115 2.65 13.44 -1.01
N HIS A 116 2.55 12.19 -0.54
CA HIS A 116 2.32 11.90 0.87
C HIS A 116 3.64 11.88 1.67
N PRO A 117 3.78 12.58 2.82
CA PRO A 117 5.03 12.67 3.61
C PRO A 117 5.56 11.33 4.17
N ILE A 118 4.86 10.23 3.94
CA ILE A 118 5.34 8.89 4.27
C ILE A 118 6.57 8.53 3.44
N VAL A 119 6.62 8.99 2.18
CA VAL A 119 7.70 8.67 1.24
C VAL A 119 9.01 9.34 1.56
N GLU A 120 8.98 10.45 2.29
CA GLU A 120 10.18 11.15 2.76
C GLU A 120 11.05 10.28 3.67
N SER A 121 10.45 9.28 4.34
CA SER A 121 11.18 8.31 5.15
C SER A 121 12.16 7.44 4.36
N LEU A 122 12.06 7.43 3.02
CA LEU A 122 12.95 6.69 2.14
C LEU A 122 14.12 7.51 1.61
N ASN A 123 14.12 8.84 1.77
CA ASN A 123 15.11 9.73 1.14
C ASN A 123 16.55 9.48 1.62
N ASP A 124 16.73 9.05 2.87
CA ASP A 124 18.04 8.80 3.46
C ASP A 124 18.30 7.31 3.75
N GLY A 125 17.47 6.43 3.17
CA GLY A 125 17.46 5.00 3.46
C GLY A 125 18.12 4.11 2.39
N PRO A 126 18.26 2.80 2.65
CA PRO A 126 18.76 1.84 1.64
C PRO A 126 17.79 1.64 0.46
N PHE A 127 16.58 2.19 0.53
CA PHE A 127 15.51 2.03 -0.45
C PHE A 127 15.29 3.27 -1.32
N VAL A 128 16.21 4.24 -1.35
CA VAL A 128 16.11 5.43 -2.23
C VAL A 128 15.85 5.03 -3.70
N TRP A 129 16.50 3.97 -4.18
CA TRP A 129 16.31 3.44 -5.54
C TRP A 129 14.84 3.11 -5.86
N LEU A 130 14.06 2.71 -4.86
CA LEU A 130 12.65 2.36 -5.05
C LEU A 130 11.83 3.61 -5.34
N MET A 131 12.20 4.74 -4.73
CA MET A 131 11.57 6.03 -5.01
C MET A 131 11.84 6.48 -6.45
N ASP A 132 13.07 6.32 -6.93
CA ASP A 132 13.44 6.64 -8.31
C ASP A 132 12.61 5.80 -9.30
N VAL A 133 12.44 4.50 -9.03
CA VAL A 133 11.60 3.62 -9.86
C VAL A 133 10.13 4.04 -9.83
N VAL A 134 9.56 4.38 -8.67
CA VAL A 134 8.17 4.84 -8.59
C VAL A 134 7.96 6.15 -9.36
N LYS A 135 8.93 7.07 -9.31
CA LYS A 135 8.88 8.33 -10.08
C LYS A 135 8.90 8.07 -11.59
N ALA A 136 9.80 7.20 -12.07
CA ALA A 136 9.84 6.81 -13.49
C ALA A 136 8.49 6.19 -13.96
N PHE A 137 7.83 5.40 -13.10
CA PHE A 137 6.48 4.90 -13.38
C PHE A 137 5.43 6.00 -13.43
N ASN A 138 5.47 6.95 -12.50
CA ASN A 138 4.54 8.08 -12.48
C ASN A 138 4.66 8.94 -13.75
N GLU A 139 5.88 9.17 -14.22
CA GLU A 139 6.17 9.95 -15.42
C GLU A 139 5.98 9.12 -16.71
N GLY A 140 5.84 7.80 -16.60
CA GLY A 140 5.74 6.92 -17.76
C GLY A 140 7.03 6.90 -18.61
N ASP A 141 8.18 7.21 -18.01
CA ASP A 141 9.47 7.26 -18.70
C ASP A 141 10.09 5.86 -18.78
N LEU A 142 9.87 5.21 -19.92
CA LEU A 142 10.45 3.91 -20.26
C LEU A 142 11.98 3.94 -20.31
N HIS A 143 12.57 5.06 -20.76
CA HIS A 143 14.02 5.17 -20.91
C HIS A 143 14.70 5.29 -19.55
N GLU A 144 14.16 6.13 -18.67
CA GLU A 144 14.63 6.25 -17.29
C GLU A 144 14.50 4.92 -16.55
N TYR A 145 13.36 4.23 -16.68
CA TYR A 145 13.19 2.92 -16.06
C TYR A 145 14.22 1.89 -16.53
N ASP A 146 14.54 1.86 -17.83
CA ASP A 146 15.57 0.96 -18.37
C ASP A 146 16.95 1.28 -17.79
N GLN A 147 17.29 2.57 -17.64
CA GLN A 147 18.53 2.98 -16.98
C GLN A 147 18.56 2.59 -15.49
N LEU A 148 17.46 2.80 -14.76
CA LEU A 148 17.33 2.42 -13.36
C LEU A 148 17.44 0.91 -13.16
N CYS A 149 16.91 0.11 -14.09
CA CYS A 149 17.06 -1.34 -14.06
C CYS A 149 18.53 -1.78 -14.12
N VAL A 150 19.35 -1.11 -14.94
CA VAL A 150 20.80 -1.38 -15.02
C VAL A 150 21.52 -0.87 -13.77
N LYS A 151 21.25 0.38 -13.37
CA LYS A 151 21.91 1.06 -12.24
C LYS A 151 21.64 0.35 -10.91
N HIS A 152 20.41 -0.11 -10.69
CA HIS A 152 19.95 -0.73 -9.45
C HIS A 152 19.69 -2.23 -9.59
N ALA A 153 20.29 -2.90 -10.58
CA ALA A 153 20.09 -4.31 -10.88
C ALA A 153 20.22 -5.21 -9.63
N ALA A 154 21.24 -4.98 -8.80
CA ALA A 154 21.44 -5.77 -7.58
C ALA A 154 20.28 -5.64 -6.59
N ALA A 155 19.75 -4.43 -6.38
CA ALA A 155 18.66 -4.18 -5.45
C ALA A 155 17.31 -4.70 -5.99
N LEU A 156 17.06 -4.55 -7.29
CA LEU A 156 15.87 -5.08 -7.96
C LEU A 156 15.84 -6.61 -7.93
N ASN A 157 16.98 -7.25 -8.24
CA ASN A 157 17.11 -8.70 -8.21
C ASN A 157 17.09 -9.28 -6.79
N ALA A 158 17.46 -8.49 -5.78
CA ALA A 158 17.35 -8.89 -4.39
C ALA A 158 15.90 -8.95 -3.88
N GLN A 159 14.92 -8.41 -4.63
CA GLN A 159 13.50 -8.44 -4.27
C GLN A 159 12.73 -9.46 -5.14
N PRO A 160 12.40 -10.67 -4.61
CA PRO A 160 11.76 -11.73 -5.39
C PRO A 160 10.42 -11.34 -6.02
N ALA A 161 9.64 -10.48 -5.34
CA ALA A 161 8.33 -10.06 -5.84
C ALA A 161 8.42 -9.23 -7.14
N LEU A 162 9.49 -8.43 -7.30
CA LEU A 162 9.71 -7.64 -8.51
C LEU A 162 10.18 -8.54 -9.66
N VAL A 163 11.12 -9.44 -9.39
CA VAL A 163 11.63 -10.41 -10.38
C VAL A 163 10.50 -11.30 -10.89
N ALA A 164 9.65 -11.83 -9.99
CA ALA A 164 8.52 -12.68 -10.37
C ALA A 164 7.46 -11.95 -11.22
N ASN A 165 7.43 -10.61 -11.20
CA ASN A 165 6.46 -9.80 -11.93
C ASN A 165 7.09 -8.85 -12.96
N GLU A 166 8.35 -9.08 -13.36
CA GLU A 166 9.11 -8.22 -14.29
C GLU A 166 8.33 -7.88 -15.57
N ARG A 167 7.73 -8.90 -16.20
CA ARG A 167 6.91 -8.72 -17.41
C ARG A 167 5.71 -7.80 -17.17
N LYS A 168 5.03 -7.96 -16.04
CA LYS A 168 3.87 -7.13 -15.69
C LYS A 168 4.29 -5.69 -15.41
N LEU A 169 5.45 -5.48 -14.78
CA LEU A 169 6.02 -4.16 -14.55
C LEU A 169 6.29 -3.46 -15.90
N ARG A 170 6.87 -4.18 -16.87
CA ARG A 170 7.11 -3.65 -18.21
C ARG A 170 5.82 -3.29 -18.95
N GLU A 171 4.82 -4.17 -18.91
CA GLU A 171 3.50 -3.90 -19.48
C GLU A 171 2.87 -2.66 -18.83
N LYS A 172 2.98 -2.54 -17.51
CA LYS A 172 2.40 -1.45 -16.73
C LYS A 172 3.02 -0.08 -17.02
N ILE A 173 4.35 0.04 -17.02
CA ILE A 173 5.01 1.31 -17.39
C ILE A 173 4.73 1.69 -18.86
N THR A 174 4.55 0.71 -19.75
CA THR A 174 4.15 0.98 -21.13
C THR A 174 2.75 1.59 -21.20
N ILE A 175 1.79 1.06 -20.43
CA ILE A 175 0.44 1.65 -20.32
C ILE A 175 0.52 3.08 -19.76
N LEU A 176 1.33 3.29 -18.71
CA LEU A 176 1.51 4.62 -18.10
C LEU A 176 2.11 5.63 -19.08
N SER A 177 3.12 5.23 -19.85
CA SER A 177 3.70 6.03 -20.93
C SER A 177 2.64 6.45 -21.97
N LEU A 178 1.78 5.51 -22.37
CA LEU A 178 0.68 5.81 -23.30
C LEU A 178 -0.34 6.78 -22.69
N LEU A 179 -0.67 6.65 -21.40
CA LEU A 179 -1.57 7.57 -20.72
C LEU A 179 -1.02 9.00 -20.69
N GLN A 180 0.29 9.17 -20.44
CA GLN A 180 0.95 10.48 -20.44
C GLN A 180 1.03 11.16 -21.83
N ILE A 181 0.89 10.38 -22.92
CA ILE A 181 0.82 10.95 -24.28
C ILE A 181 -0.59 11.46 -24.59
N ILE A 182 -1.61 10.86 -23.97
CA ILE A 182 -3.03 11.14 -24.25
C ILE A 182 -3.56 12.31 -23.40
N PHE A 183 -3.05 12.46 -22.17
CA PHE A 183 -3.48 13.47 -21.19
C PHE A 183 -2.45 14.58 -21.01
#